data_AF-A0A521LLF4-F1
#
_entry.id   AF-A0A521LLF4-F1
#
_cell.length_a   1.000
_cell.length_b   1.000
_cell.length_c   1.000
_cell.angle_alpha   90.00
_cell.angle_beta   90.00
_cell.angle_gamma   90.00
#
_symmetry.space_group_name_H-M   'P 1'
#
loop_
_entity.id
_entity.type
_entity.pdbx_description
1 polymer ?
#
loop_
_entity_poly.entity_id
_entity_poly.type
_entity_poly.pdbx_seq_one_letter_code
_entity_poly.pdbx_strand_id
1 'polypeptide(L)'
;MTSAAMRAVANSERPLGSRGFRHLAADQALIDYIRSIDTLTPDRHGTLVMVTAPDIALEVRNARVMSNHADFDPMERLEAVKLHGRVPRLHVLVEERLVGGGKAEKMLRSFVDYPPEKWQARPLGGFVGFSAIQ
;
A
#
# COMPACT_ATOMS: atom_id res chain seq x y z
N MET A 1 26.93 -5.05 18.64
CA MET A 1 27.09 -4.31 17.36
C MET A 1 27.01 -5.30 16.21
N THR A 2 26.03 -5.18 15.32
CA THR A 2 25.92 -6.02 14.11
C THR A 2 26.91 -5.55 13.04
N SER A 3 27.79 -6.42 12.54
CA SER A 3 28.79 -6.08 11.52
C SER A 3 28.14 -5.74 10.17
N ALA A 4 28.85 -4.97 9.33
CA ALA A 4 28.40 -4.62 7.99
C ALA A 4 28.11 -5.86 7.12
N ALA A 5 28.89 -6.93 7.27
CA ALA A 5 28.68 -8.18 6.55
C ALA A 5 27.34 -8.85 6.91
N MET A 6 26.97 -8.87 8.19
CA MET A 6 25.67 -9.40 8.63
C MET A 6 24.50 -8.57 8.10
N ARG A 7 24.65 -7.24 8.02
CA ARG A 7 23.64 -6.37 7.40
C ARG A 7 23.52 -6.59 5.89
N ALA A 8 24.62 -6.85 5.20
CA ALA A 8 24.60 -7.14 3.76
C ALA A 8 23.87 -8.46 3.45
N VAL A 9 24.11 -9.51 4.25
CA VAL A 9 23.39 -10.79 4.14
C VAL A 9 21.90 -10.59 4.41
N ALA A 10 21.52 -9.95 5.52
CA ALA A 10 20.12 -9.69 5.84
C ALA A 10 19.42 -8.83 4.76
N ASN A 11 20.14 -7.86 4.17
CA ASN A 11 19.60 -7.09 3.04
C ASN A 11 19.42 -7.95 1.80
N SER A 12 20.27 -8.94 1.55
CA SER A 12 20.18 -9.80 0.36
C SER A 12 18.94 -10.72 0.35
N GLU A 13 18.37 -10.99 1.52
CA GLU A 13 17.15 -11.77 1.72
C GLU A 13 15.87 -10.97 1.45
N ARG A 14 15.97 -9.62 1.42
CA ARG A 14 14.83 -8.75 1.12
C ARG A 14 14.47 -8.80 -0.36
N PRO A 15 13.18 -8.75 -0.71
CA PRO A 15 12.78 -8.85 -2.09
C PRO A 15 13.28 -7.66 -2.90
N LEU A 16 13.74 -7.96 -4.12
CA LEU A 16 14.23 -6.97 -5.06
C LEU A 16 13.08 -6.47 -5.93
N GLY A 17 12.79 -5.19 -5.76
CA GLY A 17 11.84 -4.43 -6.55
C GLY A 17 12.21 -4.37 -8.03
N SER A 18 11.24 -4.05 -8.87
CA SER A 18 11.40 -3.98 -10.33
C SER A 18 12.36 -2.87 -10.79
N ARG A 19 12.69 -1.94 -9.90
CA ARG A 19 13.64 -0.83 -10.12
C ARG A 19 15.00 -1.04 -9.44
N GLY A 20 15.26 -2.25 -8.94
CA GLY A 20 16.54 -2.59 -8.31
C GLY A 20 16.68 -2.13 -6.85
N PHE A 21 15.60 -1.64 -6.23
CA PHE A 21 15.58 -1.32 -4.80
C PHE A 21 15.11 -2.54 -3.99
N ARG A 22 15.72 -2.75 -2.83
CA ARG A 22 15.26 -3.77 -1.90
C ARG A 22 14.28 -3.16 -0.91
N HIS A 23 13.13 -3.79 -0.76
CA HIS A 23 12.06 -3.31 0.10
C HIS A 23 12.27 -3.76 1.54
N LEU A 24 12.09 -2.84 2.48
CA LEU A 24 12.26 -3.13 3.91
C LEU A 24 11.00 -3.77 4.49
N ALA A 25 9.85 -3.28 4.06
CA ALA A 25 8.52 -3.68 4.54
C ALA A 25 7.81 -4.64 3.59
N ALA A 26 7.91 -4.42 2.27
CA ALA A 26 7.22 -5.27 1.30
C ALA A 26 7.84 -6.67 1.22
N ASP A 27 6.99 -7.68 1.22
CA ASP A 27 7.35 -9.04 0.80
C ASP A 27 7.10 -9.26 -0.70
N GLN A 28 7.49 -10.44 -1.20
CA GLN A 28 7.32 -10.77 -2.62
C GLN A 28 5.84 -10.85 -3.03
N ALA A 29 4.94 -11.27 -2.12
CA ALA A 29 3.52 -11.39 -2.42
C ALA A 29 2.88 -10.02 -2.68
N LEU A 30 3.25 -9.01 -1.89
CA LEU A 30 2.83 -7.62 -2.13
C LEU A 30 3.38 -7.09 -3.45
N ILE A 31 4.66 -7.33 -3.76
CA ILE A 31 5.28 -6.87 -5.01
C ILE A 31 4.58 -7.49 -6.22
N ASP A 32 4.30 -8.80 -6.18
CA ASP A 32 3.62 -9.51 -7.26
C ASP A 32 2.17 -9.00 -7.43
N TYR A 33 1.48 -8.70 -6.33
CA TYR A 33 0.17 -8.07 -6.38
C TYR A 33 0.21 -6.69 -7.03
N ILE A 34 1.13 -5.81 -6.62
CA ILE A 34 1.28 -4.47 -7.22
C ILE A 34 1.54 -4.59 -8.72
N ARG A 35 2.44 -5.50 -9.12
CA ARG A 35 2.71 -5.74 -10.55
C ARG A 35 1.47 -6.20 -11.29
N SER A 36 0.65 -7.07 -10.69
CA SER A 36 -0.58 -7.56 -11.33
C SER A 36 -1.61 -6.47 -11.57
N ILE A 37 -1.77 -5.51 -10.66
CA ILE A 37 -2.71 -4.39 -10.85
C ILE A 37 -2.13 -3.31 -11.78
N ASP A 38 -0.80 -3.13 -11.77
CA ASP A 38 -0.11 -2.14 -12.58
C ASP A 38 -0.04 -2.54 -14.07
N THR A 39 0.09 -3.83 -14.37
CA THR A 39 0.02 -4.35 -15.76
C THR A 39 -1.39 -4.34 -16.33
N LEU A 40 -2.41 -4.55 -15.48
CA LEU A 40 -3.81 -4.54 -15.88
C LEU A 40 -4.40 -3.13 -16.01
N THR A 41 -3.65 -2.07 -15.69
CA THR A 41 -4.13 -0.68 -15.74
C THR A 41 -4.12 -0.16 -17.19
N PRO A 42 -5.29 0.00 -17.85
CA PRO A 42 -5.37 0.40 -19.25
C PRO A 42 -5.12 1.90 -19.42
N ASP A 43 -5.39 2.69 -18.37
CA ASP A 43 -5.19 4.12 -18.31
C ASP A 43 -4.78 4.53 -16.89
N ARG A 44 -3.76 5.39 -16.80
CA ARG A 44 -3.19 5.89 -15.56
C ARG A 44 -4.21 6.64 -14.70
N HIS A 45 -5.17 7.32 -15.32
CA HIS A 45 -6.19 8.06 -14.57
C HIS A 45 -7.27 7.14 -13.98
N GLY A 46 -7.45 5.93 -14.53
CA GLY A 46 -8.43 4.94 -14.06
C GLY A 46 -8.09 4.23 -12.75
N THR A 47 -6.81 4.21 -12.35
CA THR A 47 -6.34 3.47 -11.17
C THR A 47 -5.60 4.38 -10.19
N LEU A 48 -5.94 4.26 -8.90
CA LEU A 48 -5.17 4.83 -7.79
C LEU A 48 -4.73 3.72 -6.84
N VAL A 49 -3.44 3.70 -6.52
CA VAL A 49 -2.85 2.83 -5.50
C VAL A 49 -2.40 3.70 -4.32
N MET A 50 -2.92 3.42 -3.14
CA MET A 50 -2.52 4.06 -1.89
C MET A 50 -1.66 3.09 -1.09
N VAL A 51 -0.50 3.52 -0.60
CA VAL A 51 0.42 2.67 0.18
C VAL A 51 0.85 3.34 1.48
N THR A 52 1.02 2.57 2.55
CA THR A 52 1.44 3.09 3.87
C THR A 52 2.95 3.27 4.02
N ALA A 53 3.76 2.84 3.05
CA ALA A 53 5.20 3.04 3.04
C ALA A 53 5.67 3.58 1.67
N PRO A 54 6.40 4.71 1.62
CA PRO A 54 6.76 5.34 0.34
C PRO A 54 7.71 4.52 -0.54
N ASP A 55 8.52 3.63 0.02
CA ASP A 55 9.40 2.75 -0.76
C ASP A 55 8.58 1.84 -1.67
N ILE A 56 7.44 1.34 -1.20
CA ILE A 56 6.48 0.53 -1.96
C ILE A 56 5.94 1.30 -3.18
N ALA A 57 5.76 2.61 -3.06
CA ALA A 57 5.21 3.44 -4.14
C ALA A 57 6.10 3.41 -5.40
N LEU A 58 7.40 3.08 -5.26
CA LEU A 58 8.33 2.95 -6.37
C LEU A 58 8.03 1.75 -7.29
N GLU A 59 7.24 0.78 -6.83
CA GLU A 59 6.85 -0.39 -7.64
C GLU A 59 5.69 -0.09 -8.60
N VAL A 60 4.92 0.98 -8.37
CA VAL A 60 3.80 1.39 -9.24
C VAL A 60 4.34 2.22 -10.40
N ARG A 61 4.07 1.84 -11.65
CA ARG A 61 4.58 2.52 -12.85
C ARG A 61 3.48 3.16 -13.68
N ASN A 62 2.40 2.43 -13.90
CA ASN A 62 1.36 2.76 -14.87
C ASN A 62 0.13 3.37 -14.21
N ALA A 63 -0.04 3.23 -12.89
CA ALA A 63 -1.12 3.86 -12.14
C ALA A 63 -0.69 5.16 -11.43
N ARG A 64 -1.67 5.92 -10.93
CA ARG A 64 -1.38 6.95 -9.93
C ARG A 64 -1.10 6.28 -8.60
N VAL A 65 -0.12 6.80 -7.88
CA VAL A 65 0.22 6.32 -6.54
C VAL A 65 0.20 7.47 -5.54
N MET A 66 -0.34 7.20 -4.37
CA MET A 66 -0.28 8.07 -3.20
C MET A 66 0.30 7.27 -2.06
N SER A 67 1.04 7.93 -1.17
CA SER A 67 1.48 7.32 0.07
C SER A 67 1.11 8.21 1.24
N ASN A 68 0.69 7.60 2.34
CA ASN A 68 0.70 8.25 3.63
C ASN A 68 1.71 7.57 4.54
N HIS A 69 2.17 8.31 5.54
CA HIS A 69 3.04 7.82 6.59
C HIS A 69 2.19 7.35 7.77
N ALA A 70 1.19 6.50 7.51
CA ALA A 70 0.16 6.13 8.49
C ALA A 70 0.72 5.58 9.80
N ASP A 71 1.93 5.02 9.77
CA ASP A 71 2.69 4.60 10.95
C ASP A 71 2.94 5.71 11.94
N PHE A 72 3.34 6.87 11.43
CA PHE A 72 3.77 8.03 12.20
C PHE A 72 2.63 9.01 12.46
N ASP A 73 1.55 8.91 11.71
CA ASP A 73 0.37 9.74 11.93
C ASP A 73 -0.43 9.24 13.14
N PRO A 74 -0.81 10.13 14.08
CA PRO A 74 -1.70 9.78 15.17
C PRO A 74 -3.12 9.51 14.63
N MET A 75 -3.94 8.78 15.41
CA MET A 75 -5.27 8.34 14.95
C MET A 75 -6.18 9.52 14.58
N GLU A 76 -6.14 10.58 15.39
CA GLU A 76 -6.95 11.78 15.22
C GLU A 76 -6.65 12.47 13.88
N ARG A 77 -5.38 12.43 13.46
CA ARG A 77 -4.97 12.99 12.17
C ARG A 77 -5.51 12.16 11.01
N LEU A 78 -5.45 10.83 11.10
CA LEU A 78 -6.00 9.93 10.08
C LEU A 78 -7.52 10.11 9.94
N GLU A 79 -8.23 10.36 11.05
CA GLU A 79 -9.68 10.61 11.05
C GLU A 79 -10.09 11.95 10.43
N ALA A 80 -9.24 12.97 10.59
CA ALA A 80 -9.48 14.30 10.05
C ALA A 80 -9.30 14.37 8.52
N VAL A 81 -8.54 13.44 7.93
CA VAL A 81 -8.33 13.39 6.48
C VAL A 81 -9.63 13.03 5.77
N LYS A 82 -9.97 13.81 4.74
CA LYS A 82 -11.09 13.57 3.82
C LYS A 82 -10.58 13.65 2.39
N LEU A 83 -10.74 12.56 1.65
CA LEU A 83 -10.34 12.39 0.26
C LEU A 83 -11.60 12.23 -0.58
N HIS A 84 -11.83 13.21 -1.45
CA HIS A 84 -12.96 13.24 -2.37
C HIS A 84 -12.55 12.77 -3.76
N GLY A 85 -13.54 12.35 -4.54
CA GLY A 85 -13.42 11.83 -5.88
C GLY A 85 -13.49 10.31 -5.92
N ARG A 86 -13.86 9.79 -7.09
CA ARG A 86 -13.86 8.36 -7.39
C ARG A 86 -12.97 8.06 -8.59
N VAL A 87 -12.34 6.90 -8.53
CA VAL A 87 -11.64 6.25 -9.63
C VAL A 87 -12.27 4.87 -9.88
N PRO A 88 -12.24 4.37 -11.12
CA PRO A 88 -12.68 3.02 -11.46
C PRO A 88 -12.03 1.92 -10.60
N ARG A 89 -10.75 2.08 -10.24
CA ARG A 89 -10.01 1.12 -9.42
C ARG A 89 -9.23 1.81 -8.33
N LEU A 90 -9.62 1.57 -7.08
CA LEU A 90 -8.90 2.04 -5.90
C LEU A 90 -8.34 0.86 -5.15
N HIS A 91 -7.03 0.86 -4.93
CA HIS A 91 -6.32 -0.12 -4.10
C HIS A 91 -5.67 0.61 -2.93
N VAL A 92 -5.90 0.16 -1.70
CA VAL A 92 -5.26 0.68 -0.48
C VAL A 92 -4.49 -0.46 0.16
N LEU A 93 -3.17 -0.37 0.18
CA LEU A 93 -2.27 -1.42 0.67
C LEU A 93 -1.75 -1.00 2.03
N VAL A 94 -2.15 -1.75 3.05
CA VAL A 94 -1.92 -1.42 4.46
C VAL A 94 -1.16 -2.55 5.14
N GLU A 95 -0.11 -2.22 5.88
CA GLU A 95 0.66 -3.22 6.63
C GLU A 95 -0.22 -3.86 7.72
N GLU A 96 -0.09 -5.18 7.94
CA GLU A 96 -1.00 -5.96 8.78
C GLU A 96 -1.12 -5.42 10.22
N ARG A 97 -0.01 -4.93 10.79
CA ARG A 97 -0.02 -4.32 12.13
C ARG A 97 -0.90 -3.08 12.24
N LEU A 98 -1.08 -2.32 11.15
CA LEU A 98 -1.95 -1.15 11.11
C LEU A 98 -3.42 -1.52 10.95
N VAL A 99 -3.69 -2.71 10.41
CA VAL A 99 -5.04 -3.30 10.39
C VAL A 99 -5.44 -3.69 11.81
N GLY A 100 -4.60 -4.44 12.52
CA GLY A 100 -4.86 -4.85 13.90
C GLY A 100 -5.02 -3.67 14.88
N GLY A 101 -4.35 -2.55 14.61
CA GLY A 101 -4.45 -1.31 15.40
C GLY A 101 -5.61 -0.38 15.03
N GLY A 102 -6.49 -0.76 14.10
CA GLY A 102 -7.66 0.04 13.69
C GLY A 102 -7.36 1.23 12.77
N LYS A 103 -6.09 1.53 12.50
CA LYS A 103 -5.69 2.64 11.60
C LYS A 103 -6.17 2.40 10.17
N ALA A 104 -6.16 1.15 9.69
CA ALA A 104 -6.66 0.80 8.38
C ALA A 104 -8.12 1.26 8.19
N GLU A 105 -8.99 1.01 9.18
CA GLU A 105 -10.40 1.41 9.11
C GLU A 105 -10.54 2.94 8.95
N LYS A 106 -9.79 3.71 9.74
CA LYS A 106 -9.83 5.18 9.64
C LYS A 106 -9.32 5.68 8.30
N MET A 107 -8.27 5.06 7.77
CA MET A 107 -7.79 5.36 6.43
C MET A 107 -8.83 5.07 5.35
N LEU A 108 -9.51 3.91 5.40
CA LEU A 108 -10.55 3.58 4.42
C LEU A 108 -11.73 4.57 4.50
N ARG A 109 -12.13 4.97 5.72
CA ARG A 109 -13.17 5.99 5.94
C ARG A 109 -12.77 7.39 5.49
N SER A 110 -11.48 7.66 5.27
CA SER A 110 -11.03 8.94 4.70
C SER A 110 -11.45 9.12 3.24
N PHE A 111 -11.66 8.02 2.50
CA PHE A 111 -12.20 8.04 1.13
C PHE A 111 -13.72 8.17 1.17
N VAL A 112 -14.20 9.39 1.42
CA VAL A 112 -15.62 9.65 1.78
C VAL A 112 -16.63 9.28 0.71
N ASP A 113 -16.20 9.25 -0.55
CA ASP A 113 -17.08 8.87 -1.66
C ASP A 113 -17.17 7.35 -1.86
N TYR A 114 -16.51 6.55 -1.03
CA TYR A 114 -16.51 5.09 -1.07
C TYR A 114 -17.22 4.50 0.16
N PRO A 115 -18.42 3.91 0.00
CA PRO A 115 -19.15 3.32 1.11
C PRO A 115 -18.36 2.18 1.79
N PRO A 116 -18.40 2.07 3.13
CA PRO A 116 -17.65 1.05 3.88
C PRO A 116 -17.88 -0.39 3.40
N GLU A 117 -19.09 -0.71 2.95
CA GLU A 117 -19.50 -2.04 2.48
C GLU A 117 -18.92 -2.43 1.11
N LYS A 118 -18.37 -1.47 0.35
CA LYS A 118 -17.77 -1.73 -0.97
C LYS A 118 -16.31 -2.18 -0.90
N TRP A 119 -15.71 -2.15 0.28
CA TRP A 119 -14.31 -2.54 0.48
C TRP A 119 -14.17 -4.06 0.57
N GLN A 120 -13.35 -4.62 -0.30
CA GLN A 120 -12.97 -6.02 -0.25
C GLN A 120 -11.53 -6.14 0.21
N ALA A 121 -11.31 -6.91 1.27
CA ALA A 121 -9.99 -7.17 1.81
C ALA A 121 -9.37 -8.42 1.18
N ARG A 122 -8.06 -8.37 0.93
CA ARG A 122 -7.26 -9.49 0.44
C ARG A 122 -5.95 -9.57 1.24
N PRO A 123 -5.62 -10.72 1.85
CA PRO A 123 -4.31 -10.93 2.45
C PRO A 123 -3.21 -10.92 1.39
N LEU A 124 -2.11 -10.22 1.67
CA LEU A 124 -0.96 -10.03 0.78
C LEU A 124 0.34 -10.19 1.59
N GLY A 125 0.47 -11.33 2.28
CA GLY A 125 1.58 -11.58 3.20
C GLY A 125 1.52 -10.65 4.41
N GLY A 126 2.57 -9.87 4.67
CA GLY A 126 2.62 -8.87 5.75
C GLY A 126 1.70 -7.65 5.56
N PHE A 127 0.89 -7.65 4.49
CA PHE A 127 -0.02 -6.57 4.13
C PHE A 127 -1.44 -7.10 3.90
N VAL A 128 -2.39 -6.18 3.98
CA VAL A 128 -3.76 -6.37 3.51
C VAL A 128 -4.03 -5.35 2.41
N GLY A 129 -4.43 -5.85 1.24
CA GLY A 129 -4.91 -5.01 0.15
C GLY A 129 -6.42 -4.83 0.26
N PHE A 130 -6.88 -3.59 0.31
CA PHE A 130 -8.29 -3.25 0.22
C PHE A 130 -8.59 -2.69 -1.17
N SER A 131 -9.55 -3.28 -1.85
CA SER A 131 -10.02 -2.78 -3.15
C SER A 131 -11.48 -2.38 -3.08
N ALA A 132 -11.80 -1.21 -3.61
CA ALA A 132 -13.18 -0.81 -3.84
C ALA A 132 -13.54 -1.07 -5.30
N ILE A 133 -14.54 -1.93 -5.52
CA ILE A 133 -15.13 -2.16 -6.84
C ILE A 133 -16.32 -1.21 -6.97
N GLN A 134 -16.40 -0.49 -8.10
CA GLN A 134 -17.52 0.42 -8.36
C GLN A 134 -18.83 -0.34 -8.56
#